data_AF-A0A918EJ32-F1
#
_entry.id   AF-A0A918EJ32-F1
#
_cell.length_a   1.000
_cell.length_b   1.000
_cell.length_c   1.000
_cell.angle_alpha   90.00
_cell.angle_beta   90.00
_cell.angle_gamma   90.00
#
_symmetry.space_group_name_H-M   'P 1'
#
loop_
_entity.id
_entity.type
_entity.pdbx_description
1 polymer ?
#
loop_
_entity_poly.entity_id
_entity_poly.type
_entity_poly.pdbx_seq_one_letter_code
_entity_poly.pdbx_strand_id
1 'polypeptide(L)'
;MAPGAAATALLTTPVSLNLSTRALLRYSAHMLSGSIRYFPGSQGMRIAPKEPPCEYATSKAAWRHRAEREEKAMPRGSSPKRERQYEHIKDSGKKRGMSEDRAEEMAARTVNKERARSGEAKSASRSSTQGKSPSQRGGEKSGNRSKKPTRDELYQEAKSRGIEGRSSMNKEQLAKALGRS
;
A
#
# COMPACT_ATOMS: atom_id res chain seq x y z
N MET A 1 51.57 -45.79 57.44
CA MET A 1 51.03 -47.16 57.59
C MET A 1 49.52 -47.04 57.78
N ALA A 2 48.77 -47.80 56.97
CA ALA A 2 47.33 -48.07 57.04
C ALA A 2 46.37 -46.91 56.65
N PRO A 3 45.11 -47.21 56.28
CA PRO A 3 44.67 -47.42 54.89
C PRO A 3 43.40 -46.57 54.56
N GLY A 4 42.92 -46.48 53.33
CA GLY A 4 42.04 -47.48 52.72
C GLY A 4 40.63 -46.91 52.48
N ALA A 5 40.19 -47.02 51.22
CA ALA A 5 38.81 -47.14 50.71
C ALA A 5 37.64 -46.46 51.46
N ALA A 6 36.83 -45.70 50.72
CA ALA A 6 35.48 -46.14 50.34
C ALA A 6 34.79 -45.10 49.45
N ALA A 7 34.11 -45.64 48.45
CA ALA A 7 33.25 -44.94 47.52
C ALA A 7 31.97 -44.43 48.18
N THR A 8 31.47 -43.29 47.71
CA THR A 8 30.03 -43.02 47.66
C THR A 8 29.71 -42.28 46.36
N ALA A 9 29.20 -43.05 45.40
CA ALA A 9 28.50 -42.53 44.24
C ALA A 9 27.16 -41.94 44.72
N LEU A 10 26.94 -40.65 44.49
CA LEU A 10 25.60 -40.07 44.45
C LEU A 10 25.34 -39.57 43.04
N LEU A 11 24.58 -40.41 42.33
CA LEU A 11 23.84 -40.07 41.12
C LEU A 11 23.02 -38.80 41.38
N THR A 12 23.41 -37.70 40.75
CA THR A 12 22.54 -36.53 40.59
C THR A 12 22.40 -36.27 39.11
N THR A 13 21.20 -36.52 38.61
CA THR A 13 20.75 -36.19 37.27
C THR A 13 20.85 -34.68 37.07
N PRO A 14 21.39 -34.16 35.95
CA PRO A 14 21.23 -32.75 35.64
C PRO A 14 19.78 -32.53 35.19
N VAL A 15 18.95 -32.04 36.10
CA VAL A 15 17.69 -31.38 35.74
C VAL A 15 18.04 -30.18 34.87
N SER A 16 17.60 -30.24 33.62
CA SER A 16 17.69 -29.18 32.62
C SER A 16 17.11 -27.87 33.15
N LEU A 17 17.98 -26.97 33.59
CA LEU A 17 17.61 -25.60 33.93
C LEU A 17 17.82 -24.70 32.70
N ASN A 18 16.70 -24.21 32.22
CA ASN A 18 16.52 -23.35 31.06
C ASN A 18 17.36 -22.05 31.13
N LEU A 19 17.74 -21.54 29.96
CA LEU A 19 18.65 -20.42 29.66
C LEU A 19 18.31 -19.04 30.28
N SER A 20 17.32 -18.92 31.15
CA SER A 20 16.78 -17.61 31.56
C SER A 20 17.43 -16.97 32.81
N THR A 21 18.31 -17.66 33.54
CA THR A 21 18.86 -17.15 34.82
C THR A 21 20.35 -16.80 34.79
N ARG A 22 21.03 -16.96 33.65
CA ARG A 22 22.49 -16.73 33.51
C ARG A 22 22.89 -15.29 33.16
N ALA A 23 21.94 -14.38 32.93
CA ALA A 23 22.22 -13.04 32.41
C ALA A 23 22.31 -11.92 33.47
N LEU A 24 21.95 -12.17 34.74
CA LEU A 24 21.82 -11.10 35.74
C LEU A 24 22.96 -11.00 36.77
N LEU A 25 24.09 -11.69 36.57
CA LEU A 25 25.25 -11.65 37.48
C LEU A 25 26.55 -11.11 36.83
N ARG A 26 26.46 -10.45 35.67
CA ARG A 26 27.60 -9.77 35.02
C ARG A 26 27.48 -8.24 35.00
N TYR A 27 26.77 -7.66 35.95
CA TYR A 27 26.56 -6.20 35.98
C TYR A 27 27.24 -5.48 37.16
N SER A 28 28.08 -6.16 37.95
CA SER A 28 28.61 -5.58 39.20
C SER A 28 30.10 -5.85 39.39
N ALA A 29 30.96 -5.30 38.53
CA ALA A 29 32.36 -5.00 38.86
C ALA A 29 33.01 -4.32 37.67
N HIS A 30 33.29 -3.03 37.76
CA HIS A 30 34.54 -2.35 37.39
C HIS A 30 34.30 -0.84 37.46
N MET A 31 34.10 -0.38 38.68
CA MET A 31 34.36 1.00 39.09
C MET A 31 35.64 0.97 39.92
N LEU A 32 36.52 1.95 39.69
CA LEU A 32 37.68 2.35 40.52
C LEU A 32 39.04 1.74 40.17
N SER A 33 39.73 2.31 39.17
CA SER A 33 41.06 2.90 39.37
C SER A 33 41.38 3.88 38.22
N GLY A 34 41.66 5.12 38.57
CA GLY A 34 41.76 6.24 37.63
C GLY A 34 43.14 6.45 37.03
N SER A 35 43.19 7.29 35.99
CA SER A 35 44.19 8.35 35.87
C SER A 35 43.67 9.40 34.89
N ILE A 36 43.15 10.49 35.46
CA ILE A 36 42.78 11.70 34.72
C ILE A 36 44.10 12.40 34.36
N ARG A 37 44.47 12.41 33.08
CA ARG A 37 45.36 13.42 32.53
C ARG A 37 44.53 14.37 31.67
N TYR A 38 44.44 15.58 32.16
CA TYR A 38 43.77 16.74 31.59
C TYR A 38 44.45 17.16 30.28
N PHE A 39 43.67 17.34 29.20
CA PHE A 39 44.10 18.03 27.98
C PHE A 39 43.14 19.21 27.76
N PRO A 40 43.58 20.47 27.96
CA PRO A 40 42.73 21.64 27.75
C PRO A 40 42.73 22.00 26.27
N GLY A 41 41.56 22.26 25.70
CA GLY A 41 41.51 22.79 24.35
C GLY A 41 40.12 22.91 23.76
N SER A 42 39.67 24.16 23.63
CA SER A 42 38.58 24.65 22.78
C SER A 42 37.16 24.20 23.16
N GLN A 43 36.36 25.07 23.78
CA GLN A 43 35.62 26.16 23.12
C GLN A 43 34.74 25.66 21.98
N GLY A 44 33.42 25.73 22.19
CA GLY A 44 32.44 25.79 21.12
C GLY A 44 31.79 24.46 20.78
N MET A 45 30.78 24.09 21.55
CA MET A 45 29.68 23.23 21.09
C MET A 45 29.01 23.91 19.88
N ARG A 46 29.55 23.75 18.68
CA ARG A 46 28.79 23.99 17.44
C ARG A 46 28.16 22.66 17.06
N ILE A 47 26.86 22.60 17.24
CA ILE A 47 26.00 21.57 16.67
C ILE A 47 26.33 21.52 15.16
N ALA A 48 26.96 20.44 14.72
CA ALA A 48 27.20 20.23 13.29
C ALA A 48 25.84 20.17 12.58
N PRO A 49 25.67 20.83 11.42
CA PRO A 49 24.45 20.71 10.65
C PRO A 49 24.24 19.24 10.28
N LYS A 50 23.05 18.69 10.58
CA LYS A 50 22.62 17.37 10.12
C LYS A 50 22.21 17.39 8.64
N GLU A 51 23.01 18.00 7.78
CA GLU A 51 22.86 17.83 6.35
C GLU A 51 24.19 17.36 5.75
N PRO A 52 24.18 16.23 5.02
CA PRO A 52 25.39 15.73 4.38
C PRO A 52 25.84 16.69 3.27
N PRO A 53 27.15 16.81 3.00
CA PRO A 53 27.67 17.61 1.91
C PRO A 53 27.14 17.14 0.55
N CYS A 54 26.96 18.08 -0.37
CA CYS A 54 26.16 17.99 -1.60
C CYS A 54 26.62 17.01 -2.70
N GLU A 55 27.50 16.04 -2.43
CA GLU A 55 28.00 15.10 -3.46
C GLU A 55 27.58 13.63 -3.30
N TYR A 56 26.67 13.33 -2.39
CA TYR A 56 26.04 12.02 -2.34
C TYR A 56 24.53 12.17 -2.09
N ALA A 57 23.80 12.44 -3.18
CA ALA A 57 22.38 12.12 -3.22
C ALA A 57 22.25 10.62 -2.93
N THR A 58 21.73 10.34 -1.74
CA THR A 58 21.69 9.04 -1.09
C THR A 58 21.29 7.91 -2.03
N SER A 59 22.04 6.82 -1.99
CA SER A 59 21.75 5.58 -2.73
C SER A 59 20.28 5.18 -2.61
N LYS A 60 19.66 5.34 -1.42
CA LYS A 60 18.24 5.04 -1.17
C LYS A 60 17.25 5.88 -1.99
N ALA A 61 17.56 7.14 -2.30
CA ALA A 61 16.72 7.99 -3.17
C ALA A 61 16.91 7.64 -4.66
N ALA A 62 18.14 7.32 -5.07
CA ALA A 62 18.43 6.83 -6.42
C ALA A 62 17.77 5.46 -6.71
N TRP A 63 17.77 4.54 -5.73
CA TRP A 63 17.03 3.27 -5.80
C TRP A 63 15.52 3.50 -5.87
N ARG A 64 14.98 4.44 -5.08
CA ARG A 64 13.55 4.81 -5.13
C ARG A 64 13.16 5.40 -6.49
N HIS A 65 13.89 6.36 -7.02
CA HIS A 65 13.58 6.94 -8.33
C HIS A 65 13.73 5.96 -9.49
N ARG A 66 14.72 5.06 -9.45
CA ARG A 66 14.88 4.00 -10.46
C ARG A 66 13.72 3.00 -10.40
N ALA A 67 13.36 2.52 -9.21
CA ALA A 67 12.24 1.61 -9.01
C ALA A 67 10.88 2.27 -9.35
N GLU A 68 10.71 3.55 -9.02
CA GLU A 68 9.53 4.35 -9.37
C GLU A 68 9.38 4.51 -10.89
N ARG A 69 10.47 4.71 -11.63
CA ARG A 69 10.45 4.75 -13.10
C ARG A 69 10.15 3.39 -13.72
N GLU A 70 10.67 2.31 -13.12
CA GLU A 70 10.43 0.93 -13.57
C GLU A 70 9.00 0.43 -13.29
N GLU A 71 8.33 0.93 -12.26
CA GLU A 71 6.91 0.65 -11.98
C GLU A 71 5.97 1.39 -12.96
N LYS A 72 6.40 2.56 -13.45
CA LYS A 72 5.62 3.45 -14.34
C LYS A 72 5.63 3.01 -15.79
N ALA A 73 6.73 2.42 -16.25
CA ALA A 73 6.87 1.91 -17.61
C ALA A 73 6.14 0.58 -17.79
N MET A 74 5.71 0.29 -19.02
CA MET A 74 5.05 -0.98 -19.36
C MET A 74 5.82 -2.18 -18.81
N PRO A 75 5.16 -3.13 -18.13
CA PRO A 75 5.83 -4.33 -17.64
C PRO A 75 6.44 -5.10 -18.82
N ARG A 76 7.77 -5.31 -18.75
CA ARG A 76 8.54 -6.04 -19.77
C ARG A 76 7.96 -7.45 -20.00
N GLY A 77 7.97 -7.91 -21.25
CA GLY A 77 7.45 -9.23 -21.64
C GLY A 77 5.93 -9.33 -21.65
N SER A 78 5.25 -8.28 -22.07
CA SER A 78 3.79 -8.27 -22.27
C SER A 78 3.42 -8.90 -23.62
N SER A 79 2.22 -9.50 -23.73
CA SER A 79 1.71 -9.99 -25.01
C SER A 79 1.28 -8.83 -25.92
N PRO A 80 1.22 -9.01 -27.27
CA PRO A 80 0.77 -7.95 -28.19
C PRO A 80 -0.60 -7.36 -27.86
N LYS A 81 -1.47 -8.15 -27.21
CA LYS A 81 -2.78 -7.69 -26.72
C LYS A 81 -2.64 -6.65 -25.59
N ARG A 82 -1.71 -6.85 -24.66
CA ARG A 82 -1.49 -5.96 -23.51
C ARG A 82 -0.80 -4.66 -23.92
N GLU A 83 0.06 -4.71 -24.92
CA GLU A 83 0.68 -3.51 -25.52
C GLU A 83 -0.38 -2.60 -26.14
N ARG A 84 -1.26 -3.14 -26.99
CA ARG A 84 -2.38 -2.35 -27.55
C ARG A 84 -3.29 -1.79 -26.45
N GLN A 85 -3.56 -2.57 -25.40
CA GLN A 85 -4.38 -2.14 -24.29
C GLN A 85 -3.74 -0.98 -23.51
N TYR A 86 -2.43 -1.03 -23.29
CA TYR A 86 -1.69 0.06 -22.67
C TYR A 86 -1.79 1.34 -23.47
N GLU A 87 -1.48 1.28 -24.77
CA GLU A 87 -1.56 2.46 -25.64
C GLU A 87 -2.97 3.05 -25.65
N HIS A 88 -4.00 2.21 -25.76
CA HIS A 88 -5.39 2.69 -25.69
C HIS A 88 -5.73 3.42 -24.38
N ILE A 89 -5.24 2.93 -23.24
CA ILE A 89 -5.50 3.57 -21.94
C ILE A 89 -4.68 4.84 -21.78
N LYS A 90 -3.40 4.82 -22.21
CA LYS A 90 -2.51 5.98 -22.21
C LYS A 90 -3.12 7.11 -23.06
N ASP A 91 -3.51 6.80 -24.29
CA ASP A 91 -4.15 7.76 -25.20
C ASP A 91 -5.50 8.25 -24.66
N SER A 92 -6.30 7.36 -24.07
CA SER A 92 -7.57 7.77 -23.44
C SER A 92 -7.35 8.72 -22.26
N GLY A 93 -6.30 8.52 -21.48
CA GLY A 93 -5.90 9.42 -20.40
C GLY A 93 -5.47 10.79 -20.92
N LYS A 94 -4.60 10.80 -21.94
CA LYS A 94 -4.14 12.03 -22.60
C LYS A 94 -5.31 12.82 -23.21
N LYS A 95 -6.22 12.15 -23.92
CA LYS A 95 -7.43 12.75 -24.51
C LYS A 95 -8.36 13.39 -23.46
N ARG A 96 -8.32 12.93 -22.21
CA ARG A 96 -9.07 13.50 -21.07
C ARG A 96 -8.32 14.65 -20.38
N GLY A 97 -7.18 15.09 -20.91
CA GLY A 97 -6.36 16.16 -20.35
C GLY A 97 -5.42 15.72 -19.21
N MET A 98 -5.15 14.42 -19.06
CA MET A 98 -4.15 13.96 -18.09
C MET A 98 -2.74 14.20 -18.63
N SER A 99 -1.81 14.57 -17.75
CA SER A 99 -0.37 14.60 -18.07
C SER A 99 0.11 13.23 -18.53
N GLU A 100 1.08 13.18 -19.45
CA GLU A 100 1.62 11.93 -20.02
C GLU A 100 2.04 10.93 -18.94
N ASP A 101 2.86 11.37 -17.99
CA ASP A 101 3.28 10.60 -16.82
C ASP A 101 2.14 9.91 -16.07
N ARG A 102 1.04 10.63 -15.87
CA ARG A 102 -0.13 10.12 -15.14
C ARG A 102 -0.94 9.15 -16.00
N ALA A 103 -1.01 9.39 -17.30
CA ALA A 103 -1.66 8.50 -18.24
C ALA A 103 -0.90 7.18 -18.37
N GLU A 104 0.43 7.23 -18.42
CA GLU A 104 1.31 6.05 -18.42
C GLU A 104 1.16 5.24 -17.13
N GLU A 105 1.20 5.88 -15.97
CA GLU A 105 0.99 5.24 -14.67
C GLU A 105 -0.37 4.55 -14.61
N MET A 106 -1.43 5.23 -15.06
CA MET A 106 -2.78 4.67 -15.11
C MET A 106 -2.87 3.46 -16.04
N ALA A 107 -2.24 3.53 -17.21
CA ALA A 107 -2.20 2.45 -18.19
C ALA A 107 -1.43 1.24 -17.65
N ALA A 108 -0.23 1.45 -17.11
CA ALA A 108 0.62 0.41 -16.52
C ALA A 108 -0.10 -0.30 -15.37
N ARG A 109 -0.71 0.45 -14.44
CA ARG A 109 -1.47 -0.13 -13.31
C ARG A 109 -2.64 -0.98 -13.78
N THR A 110 -3.35 -0.52 -14.80
CA THR A 110 -4.52 -1.25 -15.33
C THR A 110 -4.10 -2.56 -15.98
N VAL A 111 -3.06 -2.53 -16.82
CA VAL A 111 -2.52 -3.71 -17.49
C VAL A 111 -1.89 -4.69 -16.49
N ASN A 112 -1.11 -4.20 -15.52
CA ASN A 112 -0.53 -5.02 -14.45
C ASN A 112 -1.61 -5.74 -13.64
N LYS A 113 -2.72 -5.06 -13.34
CA LYS A 113 -3.86 -5.67 -12.66
C LYS A 113 -4.47 -6.80 -13.47
N GLU A 114 -4.66 -6.61 -14.77
CA GLU A 114 -5.20 -7.65 -15.64
C GLU A 114 -4.26 -8.84 -15.77
N ARG A 115 -2.96 -8.60 -15.97
CA ARG A 115 -1.94 -9.65 -16.02
C ARG A 115 -1.90 -10.47 -14.73
N ALA A 116 -1.99 -9.82 -13.58
CA ALA A 116 -2.04 -10.49 -12.29
C ALA A 116 -3.29 -11.37 -12.13
N ARG A 117 -4.42 -11.01 -12.74
CA ARG A 117 -5.64 -11.82 -12.72
C ARG A 117 -5.63 -12.98 -13.70
N SER A 118 -5.07 -12.78 -14.90
CA SER A 118 -5.00 -13.82 -15.93
C SER A 118 -3.86 -14.82 -15.71
N GLY A 119 -3.00 -14.59 -14.71
CA GLY A 119 -1.84 -15.43 -14.45
C GLY A 119 -0.65 -15.13 -15.36
N GLU A 120 -0.71 -14.06 -16.17
CA GLU A 120 0.38 -13.61 -17.04
C GLU A 120 1.51 -12.88 -16.29
N ALA A 121 1.30 -12.55 -15.01
CA ALA A 121 2.29 -11.88 -14.17
C ALA A 121 3.06 -12.91 -13.32
N LYS A 122 4.39 -12.75 -13.25
CA LYS A 122 5.27 -13.55 -12.37
C LYS A 122 4.95 -13.33 -10.89
N SER A 123 4.39 -12.18 -10.55
CA SER A 123 4.10 -11.75 -9.18
C SER A 123 2.66 -11.25 -9.12
N ALA A 124 1.89 -11.75 -8.16
CA ALA A 124 0.50 -11.34 -7.97
C ALA A 124 0.19 -11.19 -6.48
N SER A 125 -0.37 -10.03 -6.10
CA SER A 125 -0.87 -9.82 -4.75
C SER A 125 -2.32 -10.30 -4.61
N ARG A 126 -2.73 -10.68 -3.39
CA ARG A 126 -4.13 -11.09 -3.10
C ARG A 126 -5.14 -10.05 -3.56
N SER A 127 -4.86 -8.76 -3.35
CA SER A 127 -5.74 -7.67 -3.77
C SER A 127 -5.84 -7.56 -5.30
N SER A 128 -4.81 -8.00 -6.04
CA SER A 128 -4.76 -8.02 -7.49
C SER A 128 -5.66 -9.09 -8.10
N THR A 129 -5.68 -10.28 -7.51
CA THR A 129 -6.47 -11.42 -7.99
C THR A 129 -7.90 -11.44 -7.45
N GLN A 130 -8.11 -11.15 -6.16
CA GLN A 130 -9.41 -11.33 -5.49
C GLN A 130 -10.37 -10.13 -5.59
N GLY A 131 -9.89 -8.94 -5.98
CA GLY A 131 -10.74 -7.75 -6.07
C GLY A 131 -11.74 -7.77 -7.24
N LYS A 132 -12.36 -6.64 -7.57
CA LYS A 132 -13.08 -6.44 -8.86
C LYS A 132 -12.11 -6.16 -10.01
N SER A 133 -12.42 -6.62 -11.23
CA SER A 133 -11.59 -6.28 -12.39
C SER A 133 -11.72 -4.79 -12.77
N PRO A 134 -10.73 -4.19 -13.44
CA PRO A 134 -10.85 -2.81 -13.91
C PRO A 134 -12.10 -2.59 -14.78
N SER A 135 -12.38 -3.53 -15.69
CA SER A 135 -13.55 -3.50 -16.57
C SER A 135 -14.88 -3.57 -15.79
N GLN A 136 -15.01 -4.51 -14.85
CA GLN A 136 -16.21 -4.62 -14.00
C GLN A 136 -16.46 -3.33 -13.20
N ARG A 137 -15.41 -2.77 -12.60
CA ARG A 137 -15.49 -1.52 -11.84
C ARG A 137 -15.91 -0.34 -12.74
N GLY A 138 -15.42 -0.31 -13.98
CA GLY A 138 -15.84 0.67 -14.98
C GLY A 138 -17.32 0.54 -15.32
N GLY A 139 -17.78 -0.68 -15.59
CA GLY A 139 -19.17 -1.01 -15.91
C GLY A 139 -20.15 -0.58 -14.81
N GLU A 140 -19.86 -0.94 -13.56
CA GLU A 140 -20.66 -0.53 -12.40
C GLU A 140 -20.74 1.00 -12.25
N LYS A 141 -19.65 1.72 -12.53
CA LYS A 141 -19.61 3.19 -12.46
C LYS A 141 -20.26 3.89 -13.65
N SER A 142 -20.32 3.24 -14.80
CA SER A 142 -20.98 3.77 -15.99
C SER A 142 -22.50 3.64 -15.93
N GLY A 143 -23.03 2.76 -15.08
CA GLY A 143 -24.43 2.31 -15.12
C GLY A 143 -25.50 3.23 -14.52
N ASN A 144 -25.21 4.44 -14.05
CA ASN A 144 -26.24 5.23 -13.35
C ASN A 144 -26.18 6.74 -13.58
N ARG A 145 -26.37 7.18 -14.84
CA ARG A 145 -26.56 8.61 -15.15
C ARG A 145 -27.75 8.93 -16.05
N SER A 146 -28.52 7.94 -16.47
CA SER A 146 -29.64 8.15 -17.40
C SER A 146 -30.68 7.03 -17.32
N LYS A 147 -30.92 6.49 -16.12
CA LYS A 147 -32.16 5.72 -15.95
C LYS A 147 -33.28 6.75 -15.85
N LYS A 148 -34.23 6.72 -16.81
CA LYS A 148 -35.45 7.52 -16.72
C LYS A 148 -36.02 7.34 -15.30
N PRO A 149 -36.33 8.43 -14.58
CA PRO A 149 -36.79 8.34 -13.21
C PRO A 149 -37.86 7.26 -13.05
N THR A 150 -37.79 6.49 -11.97
CA THR A 150 -38.82 5.48 -11.69
C THR A 150 -40.17 6.17 -11.41
N ARG A 151 -41.29 5.44 -11.53
CA ARG A 151 -42.61 6.02 -11.20
C ARG A 151 -42.61 6.56 -9.77
N ASP A 152 -42.00 5.83 -8.85
CA ASP A 152 -41.95 6.20 -7.44
C ASP A 152 -41.14 7.47 -7.20
N GLU A 153 -40.00 7.63 -7.88
CA GLU A 153 -39.23 8.88 -7.85
C GLU A 153 -40.05 10.07 -8.37
N LEU A 154 -40.75 9.90 -9.50
CA LEU A 154 -41.63 10.93 -10.05
C LEU A 154 -42.82 11.22 -9.12
N TYR A 155 -43.35 10.20 -8.44
CA TYR A 155 -44.44 10.35 -7.48
C TYR A 155 -43.98 11.14 -6.25
N GLN A 156 -42.80 10.85 -5.70
CA GLN A 156 -42.25 11.60 -4.56
C GLN A 156 -41.93 13.05 -4.94
N GLU A 157 -41.41 13.28 -6.15
CA GLU A 157 -41.17 14.63 -6.64
C GLU A 157 -42.48 15.40 -6.93
N ALA A 158 -43.48 14.73 -7.50
CA ALA A 158 -44.82 15.31 -7.65
C ALA A 158 -45.46 15.63 -6.29
N LYS A 159 -45.24 14.78 -5.28
CA LYS A 159 -45.68 15.01 -3.91
C LYS A 159 -44.97 16.22 -3.29
N SER A 160 -43.65 16.34 -3.45
CA SER A 160 -42.89 17.48 -2.90
C SER A 160 -43.24 18.79 -3.59
N ARG A 161 -43.58 18.76 -4.88
CA ARG A 161 -44.08 19.92 -5.65
C ARG A 161 -45.57 20.18 -5.49
N GLY A 162 -46.30 19.38 -4.70
CA GLY A 162 -47.72 19.60 -4.43
C GLY A 162 -48.65 19.35 -5.61
N ILE A 163 -48.28 18.49 -6.56
CA ILE A 163 -49.12 18.16 -7.71
C ILE A 163 -50.33 17.34 -7.26
N GLU A 164 -51.52 17.88 -7.50
CA GLU A 164 -52.79 17.20 -7.22
C GLU A 164 -53.05 16.08 -8.24
N GLY A 165 -53.78 15.04 -7.83
CA GLY A 165 -54.04 13.87 -8.68
C GLY A 165 -52.84 12.95 -8.94
N ARG A 166 -51.66 13.24 -8.36
CA ARG A 166 -50.42 12.45 -8.50
C ARG A 166 -50.56 10.94 -8.23
N SER A 167 -51.48 10.53 -7.34
CA SER A 167 -51.72 9.12 -7.01
C SER A 167 -52.40 8.36 -8.15
N SER A 168 -53.23 9.06 -8.92
CA SER A 168 -53.96 8.50 -10.06
C SER A 168 -53.15 8.55 -11.36
N MET A 169 -52.10 9.37 -11.41
CA MET A 169 -51.25 9.52 -12.58
C MET A 169 -50.33 8.31 -12.80
N ASN A 170 -50.20 7.89 -14.06
CA ASN A 170 -49.20 6.92 -14.49
C ASN A 170 -47.81 7.57 -14.60
N LYS A 171 -46.77 6.76 -14.87
CA LYS A 171 -45.37 7.22 -14.97
C LYS A 171 -45.19 8.38 -15.96
N GLU A 172 -45.85 8.30 -17.12
CA GLU A 172 -45.72 9.29 -18.18
C GLU A 172 -46.44 10.59 -17.84
N GLN A 173 -47.62 10.48 -17.23
CA GLN A 173 -48.39 11.62 -16.74
C GLN A 173 -47.63 12.35 -15.63
N LEU A 174 -46.99 11.62 -14.71
CA LEU A 174 -46.13 12.23 -13.68
C LEU A 174 -44.92 12.92 -14.31
N ALA A 175 -44.26 12.30 -15.30
CA ALA A 175 -43.15 12.92 -16.02
C ALA A 175 -43.58 14.20 -16.75
N LYS A 176 -44.75 14.17 -17.41
CA LYS A 176 -45.33 15.34 -18.10
C LYS A 176 -45.71 16.46 -17.13
N ALA A 177 -46.35 16.11 -16.02
CA ALA A 177 -46.71 17.08 -14.96
C ALA A 177 -45.47 17.74 -14.34
N LEU A 178 -44.32 17.05 -14.35
CA LEU A 178 -43.03 17.56 -13.88
C LEU A 178 -42.20 18.27 -14.97
N GLY A 179 -42.68 18.35 -16.21
CA GLY A 179 -41.97 18.97 -17.33
C GLY A 179 -40.76 18.17 -17.82
N ARG A 180 -40.80 16.83 -17.68
CA ARG A 180 -39.73 15.89 -18.09
C ARG A 180 -40.07 15.07 -19.35
N SER A 181 -41.18 15.40 -20.01
CA SER A 181 -41.67 14.76 -21.23
C SER A 181 -40.86 15.15 -22.46
#